data_AF-A0A959V859-F1
#
_entry.id   AF-A0A959V859-F1
#
_cell.length_a   1.000
_cell.length_b   1.000
_cell.length_c   1.000
_cell.angle_alpha   90.00
_cell.angle_beta   90.00
_cell.angle_gamma   90.00
#
_symmetry.space_group_name_H-M   'P 1'
#
loop_
_entity.id
_entity.type
_entity.pdbx_description
1 polymer ?
#
loop_
_entity_poly.entity_id
_entity_poly.type
_entity_poly.pdbx_seq_one_letter_code
_entity_poly.pdbx_strand_id
1 'polypeptide(L)'
;TDAPVVPEQQASGIAATGTEPEPDADTLPERIGRLLPPVQAEVLALHYGLRGEDPMSLRETGQVLGFSGERARQLRNEALATLRRHLTNDDRP
;
A
#
# COMPACT_ATOMS: atom_id res chain seq x y z
N THR A 1 -19.97 27.01 13.79
CA THR A 1 -18.96 26.99 12.71
C THR A 1 -18.90 25.59 12.18
N ASP A 2 -19.83 25.29 11.28
CA ASP A 2 -20.02 23.96 10.70
C ASP A 2 -19.32 23.96 9.34
N ALA A 3 -18.25 23.16 9.22
CA ALA A 3 -17.52 23.01 7.97
C ALA A 3 -18.22 21.93 7.14
N PRO A 4 -18.59 22.21 5.88
CA PRO A 4 -19.33 21.24 5.09
C PRO A 4 -18.45 20.06 4.69
N VAL A 5 -19.05 18.88 4.88
CA VAL A 5 -18.69 17.59 4.30
C VAL A 5 -18.54 17.73 2.78
N VAL A 6 -17.37 17.37 2.25
CA VAL A 6 -17.19 17.05 0.84
C VAL A 6 -17.01 15.55 0.71
N PRO A 7 -18.04 14.81 0.25
CA PRO A 7 -17.89 13.46 -0.26
C PRO A 7 -17.84 13.55 -1.78
N GLU A 8 -16.67 13.42 -2.38
CA GLU A 8 -16.61 13.24 -3.84
C GLU A 8 -15.75 12.03 -4.16
N GLN A 9 -16.41 10.88 -3.98
CA GLN A 9 -16.04 9.62 -4.58
C GLN A 9 -16.34 9.72 -6.08
N GLN A 10 -15.32 9.93 -6.91
CA GLN A 10 -15.36 9.53 -8.32
C GLN A 10 -14.71 8.16 -8.44
N ALA A 11 -15.50 7.13 -8.18
CA ALA A 11 -15.18 5.76 -8.57
C ALA A 11 -15.25 5.68 -10.11
N SER A 12 -14.15 5.98 -10.78
CA SER A 12 -13.99 5.67 -12.20
C SER A 12 -13.31 4.30 -12.29
N GLY A 13 -14.09 3.33 -12.75
CA GLY A 13 -13.70 1.93 -12.82
C GLY A 13 -12.46 1.69 -13.67
N ILE A 14 -11.57 0.87 -13.13
CA ILE A 14 -10.75 -0.03 -13.91
C ILE A 14 -11.17 -1.44 -13.54
N ALA A 15 -11.66 -2.16 -14.55
CA ALA A 15 -12.07 -3.55 -14.43
C ALA A 15 -10.98 -4.36 -13.74
N ALA A 16 -11.34 -5.00 -12.62
CA ALA A 16 -10.55 -6.05 -12.02
C ALA A 16 -10.30 -7.14 -13.07
N THR A 17 -9.15 -7.09 -13.71
CA THR A 17 -8.61 -8.27 -14.38
C THR A 17 -8.12 -9.16 -13.25
N GLY A 18 -8.88 -10.23 -13.00
CA GLY A 18 -8.41 -11.36 -12.20
C GLY A 18 -7.21 -11.96 -12.91
N THR A 19 -6.02 -11.40 -12.68
CA THR A 19 -4.77 -12.10 -12.94
C THR A 19 -4.56 -12.99 -11.72
N GLU A 20 -5.06 -14.22 -11.80
CA GLU A 20 -4.59 -15.27 -10.90
C GLU A 20 -3.07 -15.39 -11.13
N PRO A 21 -2.23 -15.08 -10.14
CA PRO A 21 -0.79 -15.14 -10.34
C PRO A 21 -0.37 -16.61 -10.56
N GLU A 22 0.34 -16.87 -11.64
CA GLU A 22 1.04 -18.14 -11.86
C GLU A 22 1.91 -18.49 -10.63
N PRO A 23 1.89 -19.74 -10.14
CA PRO A 23 2.43 -20.13 -8.82
C PRO A 23 3.94 -19.98 -8.65
N ASP A 24 4.69 -19.70 -9.73
CA ASP A 24 6.14 -19.53 -9.74
C ASP A 24 6.59 -18.08 -9.98
N ALA A 25 5.65 -17.13 -10.10
CA ALA A 25 5.99 -15.72 -10.32
C ALA A 25 6.41 -15.06 -9.00
N ASP A 26 7.59 -14.44 -8.97
CA ASP A 26 8.05 -13.60 -7.87
C ASP A 26 7.19 -12.32 -7.78
N THR A 27 5.98 -12.45 -7.23
CA THR A 27 4.98 -11.39 -7.26
C THR A 27 5.36 -10.22 -6.36
N LEU A 28 4.99 -9.00 -6.76
CA LEU A 28 5.27 -7.79 -6.00
C LEU A 28 4.77 -7.86 -4.53
N PRO A 29 3.57 -8.39 -4.22
CA PRO A 29 3.11 -8.53 -2.83
C PRO A 29 3.98 -9.46 -1.99
N GLU A 30 4.44 -10.58 -2.54
CA GLU A 30 5.35 -11.49 -1.84
C GLU A 30 6.73 -10.88 -1.59
N ARG A 31 7.26 -10.12 -2.56
CA ARG A 31 8.53 -9.41 -2.38
C ARG A 31 8.41 -8.36 -1.28
N ILE A 32 7.30 -7.61 -1.24
CA ILE A 32 7.03 -6.63 -0.18
C ILE A 32 6.92 -7.32 1.18
N GLY A 33 6.22 -8.45 1.29
CA GLY A 33 6.09 -9.19 2.55
C GLY A 33 7.41 -9.72 3.10
N ARG A 34 8.39 -10.02 2.24
CA ARG A 34 9.73 -10.48 2.66
C ARG A 34 10.67 -9.34 3.04
N LEU A 35 10.56 -8.19 2.37
CA LEU A 35 11.50 -7.08 2.53
C LEU A 35 11.10 -6.08 3.62
N LEU A 36 9.85 -6.10 4.06
CA LEU A 36 9.30 -5.10 4.97
C LEU A 36 8.76 -5.72 6.26
N PRO A 37 8.82 -4.98 7.38
CA PRO A 37 8.03 -5.29 8.56
C PRO A 37 6.54 -5.50 8.22
N PRO A 38 5.83 -6.43 8.88
CA PRO A 38 4.44 -6.77 8.55
C PRO A 38 3.52 -5.56 8.48
N VAL A 39 3.63 -4.66 9.47
CA VAL A 39 2.81 -3.44 9.55
C VAL A 39 3.09 -2.48 8.39
N GLN A 40 4.34 -2.38 7.94
CA GLN A 40 4.71 -1.52 6.81
C GLN A 40 4.21 -2.09 5.48
N ALA A 41 4.32 -3.42 5.30
CA ALA A 41 3.75 -4.12 4.15
C ALA A 41 2.21 -3.97 4.10
N GLU A 42 1.54 -4.09 5.24
CA GLU A 42 0.10 -3.90 5.40
C GLU A 42 -0.34 -2.48 5.04
N VAL A 43 0.40 -1.46 5.49
CA VAL A 43 0.16 -0.06 5.12
C VAL A 43 0.25 0.13 3.61
N LEU A 44 1.26 -0.45 2.94
CA LEU A 44 1.36 -0.37 1.48
C LEU A 44 0.25 -1.15 0.78
N ALA A 45 -0.09 -2.34 1.27
CA ALA A 45 -1.12 -3.19 0.66
C ALA A 45 -2.48 -2.49 0.64
N LEU A 46 -2.88 -1.89 1.77
CA LEU A 46 -4.14 -1.16 1.89
C LEU A 46 -4.10 0.19 1.14
N HIS A 47 -2.99 0.92 1.22
CA HIS A 47 -2.89 2.24 0.59
C HIS A 47 -2.87 2.17 -0.95
N TYR A 48 -2.27 1.12 -1.51
CA TYR A 48 -2.11 0.94 -2.96
C TYR A 48 -3.00 -0.16 -3.56
N GLY A 49 -3.83 -0.84 -2.76
CA GLY A 49 -4.72 -1.89 -3.26
C GLY A 49 -3.99 -3.16 -3.74
N LEU A 50 -2.83 -3.48 -3.18
CA LEU A 50 -1.95 -4.54 -3.70
C LEU A 50 -2.52 -5.96 -3.55
N ARG A 51 -3.63 -6.12 -2.82
CA ARG A 51 -4.35 -7.39 -2.62
C ARG A 51 -5.60 -7.52 -3.49
N GLY A 52 -5.78 -6.62 -4.48
CA GLY A 52 -6.99 -6.56 -5.29
C GLY A 52 -8.17 -5.85 -4.59
N GLU A 53 -7.88 -5.12 -3.51
CA GLU A 53 -8.83 -4.25 -2.81
C GLU A 53 -8.72 -2.81 -3.33
N ASP A 54 -9.75 -2.00 -3.09
CA ASP A 54 -9.71 -0.58 -3.41
C ASP A 54 -8.64 0.16 -2.56
N PRO A 55 -7.84 1.04 -3.18
CA PRO A 55 -6.82 1.80 -2.46
C PRO A 55 -7.46 2.74 -1.42
N MET A 56 -6.92 2.71 -0.21
CA MET A 56 -7.37 3.55 0.90
C MET A 56 -6.48 4.78 1.08
N SER A 57 -7.01 5.88 1.62
CA SER A 57 -6.18 7.01 2.04
C SER A 57 -5.33 6.64 3.27
N LEU A 58 -4.21 7.34 3.49
CA LEU A 58 -3.38 7.13 4.70
C LEU A 58 -4.17 7.29 6.01
N ARG A 59 -5.19 8.16 6.01
CA ARG A 59 -6.07 8.35 7.16
C ARG A 59 -6.91 7.10 7.42
N GLU A 60 -7.51 6.55 6.36
CA GLU A 60 -8.32 5.33 6.43
C GLU A 60 -7.45 4.11 6.76
N THR A 61 -6.31 3.93 6.08
CA THR A 61 -5.34 2.88 6.40
C THR A 61 -4.90 2.95 7.86
N GLY A 62 -4.59 4.16 8.37
CA GLY A 62 -4.25 4.34 9.78
C GLY A 62 -5.38 3.89 10.71
N GLN A 63 -6.63 4.30 10.42
CA GLN A 63 -7.80 3.91 11.21
C GLN A 63 -8.02 2.39 11.22
N VAL A 64 -7.91 1.73 10.07
CA VAL A 64 -8.02 0.27 9.94
C VAL A 64 -6.96 -0.45 10.76
N LEU A 65 -5.73 0.08 10.80
CA LEU A 65 -4.60 -0.51 11.52
C LEU A 65 -4.48 -0.08 12.99
N GLY A 66 -5.43 0.72 13.50
CA GLY A 66 -5.45 1.15 14.91
C GLY A 66 -4.49 2.28 15.26
N PHE A 67 -4.06 3.09 14.28
CA PHE A 67 -3.14 4.22 14.47
C PHE A 67 -3.65 5.51 13.80
N SER A 68 -2.92 6.62 14.00
CA SER A 68 -3.21 7.87 13.31
C SER A 68 -2.79 7.84 11.84
N GLY A 69 -3.42 8.66 10.99
CA GLY A 69 -3.00 8.81 9.60
C GLY A 69 -1.58 9.34 9.43
N GLU A 70 -1.08 10.14 10.39
CA GLU A 70 0.31 10.57 10.41
C GLU A 70 1.27 9.40 10.66
N ARG A 71 0.90 8.48 11.56
CA ARG A 71 1.68 7.25 11.77
C ARG A 71 1.68 6.36 10.52
N ALA A 72 0.54 6.26 9.82
CA ALA A 72 0.50 5.57 8.53
C ALA A 72 1.41 6.24 7.49
N ARG A 73 1.46 7.58 7.45
CA ARG A 73 2.38 8.34 6.58
C ARG A 73 3.85 8.02 6.86
N GLN A 74 4.23 7.97 8.14
CA GLN A 74 5.58 7.63 8.57
C GLN A 74 5.96 6.21 8.14
N LEU A 75 5.09 5.23 8.45
CA LEU A 75 5.29 3.83 8.08
C LEU A 75 5.40 3.64 6.56
N ARG A 76 4.57 4.33 5.77
CA ARG A 76 4.68 4.32 4.30
C ARG A 76 6.04 4.86 3.84
N ASN A 77 6.51 5.96 4.40
CA ASN A 77 7.78 6.55 3.99
C ASN A 77 8.97 5.63 4.34
N GLU A 78 8.96 5.01 5.52
CA GLU A 78 9.96 4.01 5.94
C GLU A 78 9.95 2.78 5.03
N ALA A 79 8.76 2.30 4.69
CA ALA A 79 8.52 1.20 3.77
C ALA A 79 9.15 1.48 2.39
N LEU A 80 8.85 2.64 1.82
CA LEU A 80 9.38 3.08 0.52
C LEU A 80 10.90 3.30 0.55
N ALA A 81 11.44 3.84 1.64
CA ALA A 81 12.88 4.00 1.80
C ALA A 81 13.61 2.66 1.84
N THR A 82 13.03 1.67 2.52
CA THR A 82 13.54 0.30 2.55
C THR A 82 13.47 -0.36 1.18
N LEU A 83 12.31 -0.30 0.51
CA LEU A 83 12.14 -0.81 -0.84
C LEU A 83 13.15 -0.20 -1.81
N ARG A 84 13.34 1.12 -1.79
CA ARG A 84 14.31 1.81 -2.64
C ARG A 84 15.73 1.29 -2.40
N ARG A 85 16.13 1.08 -1.15
CA ARG A 85 17.45 0.52 -0.82
C ARG A 85 17.63 -0.87 -1.42
N HIS A 86 16.62 -1.74 -1.33
CA HIS A 86 16.69 -3.08 -1.91
C HIS A 86 16.73 -3.05 -3.44
N LEU A 87 15.87 -2.25 -4.07
CA LEU A 87 15.84 -2.09 -5.53
C LEU A 87 17.15 -1.50 -6.09
N THR A 88 17.75 -0.53 -5.39
CA THR A 88 19.03 0.05 -5.82
C THR A 88 20.22 -0.89 -5.61
N ASN A 89 20.16 -1.76 -4.60
CA ASN A 89 21.22 -2.76 -4.35
C ASN A 89 21.11 -3.98 -5.29
N ASP A 90 19.92 -4.29 -5.79
CA ASP A 90 19.71 -5.31 -6.83
C ASP A 90 20.21 -4.84 -8.23
N ASP A 91 20.48 -3.53 -8.40
CA ASP A 91 20.82 -2.88 -9.68
C ASP A 91 22.34 -2.70 -9.95
N ARG A 92 23.23 -3.32 -9.16
CA ARG A 92 24.68 -3.25 -9.43
C ARG A 92 25.28 -4.65 -9.65
N PRO A 93 25.78 -4.97 -10.87
CA PRO A 93 26.53 -6.20 -11.12
C PRO A 93 27.87 -6.23 -10.38
#